data_AF-A0A2T4RYU3-F1
#
_entry.id   AF-A0A2T4RYU3-F1
#
_cell.length_a   1.000
_cell.length_b   1.000
_cell.length_c   1.000
_cell.angle_alpha   90.00
_cell.angle_beta   90.00
_cell.angle_gamma   90.00
#
_symmetry.space_group_name_H-M   'P 1'
#
loop_
_entity.id
_entity.type
_entity.pdbx_description
1 polymer ?
#
loop_
_entity_poly.entity_id
_entity_poly.type
_entity_poly.pdbx_seq_one_letter_code
_entity_poly.pdbx_strand_id
1 'polypeptide(L)'
;LTEYAVYNIWGNLTGGQGGWSGQSVERALEGYQYSHTMSYVIMKDLYLKGVGYGSSFVAETYHDFGYVGMMFGSIVIGLLIALFTRMLTGKHILVIAAALIMARMMLFIPRASTIAFIIDTFSPANIFTVLVIFGLE
;
A
#
# COMPACT_ATOMS: atom_id res chain seq x y z
N LEU A 1 -11.02 -1.95 3.36
CA LEU A 1 -10.26 -2.75 4.36
C LEU A 1 -10.85 -4.16 4.54
N THR A 2 -12.15 -4.29 4.72
CA THR A 2 -12.87 -5.59 4.80
C THR A 2 -12.68 -6.44 3.54
N GLU A 3 -12.89 -5.86 2.35
CA GLU A 3 -12.69 -6.57 1.08
C GLU A 3 -11.21 -6.88 0.79
N TYR A 4 -10.29 -6.00 1.19
CA TYR A 4 -8.86 -6.27 1.11
C TYR A 4 -8.46 -7.50 1.95
N ALA A 5 -8.96 -7.60 3.18
CA ALA A 5 -8.65 -8.71 4.06
C ALA A 5 -9.21 -10.04 3.49
N VAL A 6 -10.43 -10.03 2.97
CA VAL A 6 -11.06 -11.23 2.40
C VAL A 6 -10.41 -11.65 1.08
N TYR A 7 -10.24 -10.72 0.13
CA TYR A 7 -9.79 -11.09 -1.21
C TYR A 7 -8.26 -11.17 -1.34
N ASN A 8 -7.50 -10.38 -0.59
CA ASN A 8 -6.04 -10.38 -0.70
C ASN A 8 -5.36 -11.28 0.35
N ILE A 9 -5.79 -11.25 1.62
CA ILE A 9 -5.17 -12.07 2.66
C ILE A 9 -5.73 -13.50 2.58
N TRP A 10 -7.05 -13.68 2.75
CA TRP A 10 -7.66 -15.02 2.74
C TRP A 10 -7.65 -15.68 1.35
N GLY A 11 -7.81 -14.90 0.28
CA GLY A 11 -7.75 -15.40 -1.09
C GLY A 11 -6.37 -15.94 -1.50
N ASN A 12 -5.27 -15.25 -1.15
CA ASN A 12 -3.92 -15.75 -1.46
C ASN A 12 -3.52 -16.98 -0.61
N LEU A 13 -4.05 -17.09 0.61
CA LEU A 13 -3.75 -18.20 1.52
C LEU A 13 -4.49 -19.51 1.19
N THR A 14 -5.65 -19.45 0.54
CA THR A 14 -6.51 -20.63 0.27
C THR A 14 -6.39 -21.18 -1.16
N GLY A 15 -5.54 -20.58 -2.00
CA GLY A 15 -5.38 -21.00 -3.40
C GLY A 15 -6.60 -20.73 -4.29
N GLY A 16 -7.68 -20.15 -3.75
CA GLY A 16 -8.82 -19.68 -4.52
C GLY A 16 -8.56 -18.26 -4.98
N GLN A 17 -8.40 -18.07 -6.30
CA GLN A 17 -8.22 -16.78 -7.00
C GLN A 17 -8.39 -15.54 -6.11
N GLY A 18 -7.31 -15.20 -5.40
CA GLY A 18 -7.32 -14.16 -4.38
C GLY A 18 -7.27 -12.79 -5.03
N GLY A 19 -8.45 -12.24 -5.30
CA GLY A 19 -8.62 -10.94 -5.91
C GLY A 19 -8.66 -11.00 -7.43
N TRP A 20 -9.55 -10.19 -8.00
CA TRP A 20 -9.72 -9.98 -9.43
C TRP A 20 -8.39 -9.99 -10.19
N SER A 21 -8.19 -11.01 -11.01
CA SER A 21 -6.95 -11.21 -11.79
C SER A 21 -6.98 -10.38 -13.06
N GLY A 22 -5.91 -9.62 -13.33
CA GLY A 22 -5.77 -8.83 -14.55
C GLY A 22 -6.48 -7.46 -14.53
N GLN A 23 -6.55 -6.80 -15.68
CA GLN A 23 -7.25 -5.54 -15.86
C GLN A 23 -8.67 -5.81 -16.39
N SER A 24 -9.57 -6.21 -15.48
CA SER A 24 -10.97 -6.48 -15.79
C SER A 24 -11.87 -5.31 -15.39
N VAL A 25 -13.07 -5.26 -16.00
CA VAL A 25 -14.07 -4.22 -15.73
C VAL A 25 -14.47 -4.24 -14.26
N GLU A 26 -14.67 -5.42 -13.70
CA GLU A 26 -15.16 -5.53 -12.35
C GLU A 26 -14.08 -5.13 -11.33
N ARG A 27 -12.79 -5.39 -11.60
CA ARG A 27 -11.68 -4.87 -10.76
C ARG A 27 -11.64 -3.34 -10.74
N ALA A 28 -12.07 -2.69 -11.82
CA ALA A 28 -12.07 -1.23 -11.88
C ALA A 28 -13.27 -0.61 -11.15
N LEU A 29 -14.41 -1.29 -11.12
CA LEU A 29 -15.66 -0.80 -10.52
C LEU A 29 -15.84 -1.22 -9.06
N GLU A 30 -15.43 -2.42 -8.71
CA GLU A 30 -15.61 -3.04 -7.38
C GLU A 30 -14.28 -3.23 -6.64
N GLY A 31 -13.15 -2.87 -7.27
CA GLY A 31 -11.84 -2.99 -6.66
C GLY A 31 -11.50 -1.83 -5.71
N TYR A 32 -10.67 -2.14 -4.71
CA TYR A 32 -10.19 -1.18 -3.71
C TYR A 32 -9.02 -0.31 -4.19
N GLN A 33 -8.50 -0.54 -5.41
CA GLN A 33 -7.31 0.14 -5.92
C GLN A 33 -7.72 1.27 -6.87
N TYR A 34 -7.55 2.51 -6.40
CA TYR A 34 -7.90 3.71 -7.17
C TYR A 34 -7.22 3.80 -8.54
N SER A 35 -6.00 3.26 -8.67
CA SER A 35 -5.28 3.16 -9.95
C SER A 35 -6.08 2.44 -11.04
N HIS A 36 -6.82 1.37 -10.69
CA HIS A 36 -7.63 0.62 -11.65
C HIS A 36 -8.91 1.37 -12.03
N THR A 37 -9.60 1.96 -11.04
CA THR A 37 -10.79 2.77 -11.28
C THR A 37 -10.48 3.98 -12.15
N MET A 38 -9.42 4.73 -11.82
CA MET A 38 -8.99 5.91 -12.57
C MET A 38 -8.57 5.57 -14.00
N SER A 39 -7.81 4.48 -14.18
CA SER A 39 -7.41 4.00 -15.51
C SER A 39 -8.61 3.63 -16.38
N TYR A 40 -9.61 2.96 -15.80
CA TYR A 40 -10.83 2.61 -16.51
C TYR A 40 -11.67 3.86 -16.86
N VAL A 41 -11.78 4.83 -15.94
CA VAL A 41 -12.53 6.07 -16.19
C VAL A 41 -11.94 6.88 -17.35
N ILE A 42 -10.61 7.01 -17.39
CA ILE A 42 -9.93 7.81 -18.42
C ILE A 42 -9.86 7.05 -19.75
N MET A 43 -9.56 5.75 -19.72
CA MET A 43 -9.14 5.00 -20.91
C MET A 43 -9.61 3.54 -20.87
N LYS A 44 -10.94 3.36 -20.90
CA LYS A 44 -11.62 2.04 -20.89
C LYS A 44 -10.98 1.01 -21.82
N ASP A 45 -10.82 1.35 -23.10
CA ASP A 45 -10.36 0.40 -24.12
C ASP A 45 -8.90 -0.03 -23.95
N LEU A 46 -8.06 0.87 -23.42
CA LEU A 46 -6.64 0.58 -23.21
C LEU A 46 -6.40 -0.13 -21.87
N TYR A 47 -7.22 0.16 -20.86
CA TYR A 47 -7.23 -0.57 -19.61
C TYR A 47 -7.61 -2.04 -19.83
N LEU A 48 -8.62 -2.34 -20.63
CA LEU A 48 -8.92 -3.75 -20.95
C LEU A 48 -7.81 -4.45 -21.76
N LYS A 49 -6.90 -3.68 -22.37
CA LYS A 49 -5.73 -4.18 -23.11
C LYS A 49 -4.45 -4.30 -22.26
N GLY A 50 -4.49 -4.01 -20.97
CA GLY A 50 -3.32 -4.14 -20.10
C GLY A 50 -2.60 -2.83 -19.78
N VAL A 51 -3.08 -1.67 -20.23
CA VAL A 51 -2.48 -0.36 -19.95
C VAL A 51 -3.15 0.32 -18.76
N GLY A 52 -2.38 0.65 -17.72
CA GLY A 52 -2.90 1.34 -16.53
C GLY A 52 -2.09 2.59 -16.18
N TYR A 53 -2.80 3.62 -15.73
CA TYR A 53 -2.22 4.73 -14.99
C TYR A 53 -1.96 4.32 -13.53
N GLY A 54 -0.85 4.79 -12.99
CA GLY A 54 -0.55 4.66 -11.57
C GLY A 54 -1.42 5.58 -10.72
N SER A 55 -1.58 5.23 -9.46
CA SER A 55 -2.12 6.12 -8.44
C SER A 55 -0.98 6.79 -7.65
N SER A 56 -1.30 7.85 -6.92
CA SER A 56 -0.40 8.48 -5.97
C SER A 56 -1.15 8.92 -4.73
N PHE A 57 -0.42 9.07 -3.63
CA PHE A 57 -0.95 9.58 -2.37
C PHE A 57 -1.76 10.88 -2.55
N VAL A 58 -1.22 11.80 -3.36
CA VAL A 58 -1.86 13.09 -3.65
C VAL A 58 -3.16 12.89 -4.42
N ALA A 59 -3.17 12.01 -5.43
CA ALA A 59 -4.35 11.76 -6.25
C ALA A 59 -5.50 11.11 -5.46
N GLU A 60 -5.19 10.12 -4.61
CA GLU A 60 -6.19 9.45 -3.77
C GLU A 60 -6.73 10.40 -2.70
N THR A 61 -5.84 11.10 -1.99
CA THR A 61 -6.25 11.98 -0.90
C THR A 61 -7.02 13.20 -1.40
N TYR A 62 -6.68 13.71 -2.58
CA TYR A 62 -7.44 14.77 -3.24
C TYR A 62 -8.83 14.31 -3.68
N HIS A 63 -8.94 13.10 -4.24
CA HIS A 63 -10.21 12.54 -4.68
C HIS A 63 -11.18 12.35 -3.50
N ASP A 64 -10.69 11.85 -2.36
CA ASP A 64 -11.55 11.51 -1.21
C ASP A 64 -11.88 12.71 -0.31
N PHE A 65 -10.94 13.63 -0.12
CA PHE A 65 -11.05 14.70 0.89
C PHE A 65 -10.64 16.09 0.38
N GLY A 66 -10.38 16.23 -0.93
CA GLY A 66 -10.00 17.49 -1.56
C GLY A 66 -8.70 18.08 -1.00
N TYR A 67 -8.58 19.41 -1.07
CA TYR A 67 -7.40 20.14 -0.58
C TYR A 67 -7.15 19.99 0.93
N VAL A 68 -8.20 19.84 1.72
CA VAL A 68 -8.11 19.65 3.16
C VAL A 68 -7.45 18.30 3.47
N GLY A 69 -7.88 17.24 2.78
CA GLY A 69 -7.25 15.93 2.88
C GLY A 69 -5.76 15.97 2.58
N MET A 70 -5.37 16.62 1.48
CA MET A 70 -3.96 16.70 1.10
C MET A 70 -3.10 17.35 2.18
N MET A 71 -3.59 18.42 2.83
CA MET A 71 -2.89 19.06 3.95
C MET A 71 -2.72 18.09 5.13
N PHE A 72 -3.82 17.45 5.58
CA PHE A 72 -3.76 16.53 6.71
C PHE A 72 -2.90 15.30 6.42
N GLY A 73 -3.07 14.67 5.26
CA GLY A 73 -2.30 13.49 4.91
C GLY A 73 -0.80 13.82 4.73
N SER A 74 -0.45 15.01 4.24
CA SER A 74 0.96 15.46 4.18
C SER A 74 1.56 15.62 5.58
N ILE A 75 0.78 16.13 6.55
CA ILE A 75 1.20 16.20 7.96
C ILE A 75 1.42 14.79 8.53
N VAL A 76 0.50 13.85 8.26
CA VAL A 76 0.63 12.45 8.71
C VAL A 76 1.88 11.80 8.12
N ILE A 77 2.14 11.96 6.82
CA ILE A 77 3.36 11.44 6.19
C ILE A 77 4.60 12.08 6.82
N GLY A 78 4.59 13.39 7.06
CA GLY A 78 5.69 14.07 7.75
C GLY A 78 5.97 13.50 9.14
N LEU A 79 4.92 13.22 9.93
CA LEU A 79 5.04 12.58 11.24
C LEU A 79 5.58 11.16 11.13
N LEU A 80 5.14 10.39 10.13
CA LEU A 80 5.65 9.03 9.88
C LEU A 80 7.14 9.07 9.55
N ILE A 81 7.58 10.00 8.70
CA ILE A 81 9.01 10.14 8.33
C ILE A 81 9.83 10.55 9.56
N ALA A 82 9.32 11.46 10.39
CA ALA A 82 9.99 11.85 11.63
C ALA A 82 10.13 10.66 12.61
N LEU A 83 9.09 9.84 12.75
CA LEU A 83 9.13 8.61 13.56
C LEU A 83 10.18 7.64 13.00
N PHE A 84 10.20 7.46 11.68
CA PHE A 84 11.15 6.58 10.99
C PHE A 84 12.61 7.02 11.21
N THR A 85 12.92 8.32 11.07
CA THR A 85 14.25 8.86 11.37
C THR A 85 14.65 8.62 12.83
N ARG A 86 13.69 8.72 13.74
CA ARG A 86 13.92 8.44 15.17
C ARG A 86 14.18 6.95 15.43
N MET A 87 13.50 6.05 14.73
CA MET A 87 13.77 4.60 14.82
C MET A 87 15.18 4.25 14.32
N LEU A 88 15.62 4.89 13.23
CA LEU A 88 16.98 4.72 12.67
C LEU A 88 18.08 5.22 13.60
N THR A 89 17.82 6.28 14.36
CA THR A 89 18.78 6.88 15.31
C THR A 89 18.65 6.29 16.72
N GLY A 90 17.90 5.19 16.87
CA GLY A 90 17.71 4.50 18.14
C GLY A 90 18.97 3.79 18.65
N LYS A 91 18.93 3.29 19.89
CA LYS A 91 20.02 2.49 20.48
C LYS A 91 19.83 0.98 20.29
N HIS A 92 18.61 0.52 20.03
CA HIS A 92 18.28 -0.89 19.92
C HIS A 92 18.46 -1.38 18.48
N ILE A 93 19.37 -2.34 18.29
CA ILE A 93 19.72 -2.85 16.96
C ILE A 93 18.53 -3.48 16.22
N LEU A 94 17.59 -4.08 16.97
CA LEU A 94 16.35 -4.67 16.45
C LEU A 94 15.42 -3.62 15.85
N VAL A 95 15.32 -2.45 16.47
CA VAL A 95 14.48 -1.33 15.99
C VAL A 95 15.09 -0.74 14.71
N ILE A 96 16.42 -0.67 14.65
CA ILE A 96 17.15 -0.20 13.46
C ILE A 96 16.98 -1.20 12.31
N ALA A 97 17.11 -2.51 12.57
CA ALA A 97 16.93 -3.54 11.56
C ALA A 97 15.50 -3.53 10.98
N ALA A 98 14.48 -3.45 11.83
CA ALA A 98 13.09 -3.30 11.39
C ALA A 98 12.86 -2.02 10.58
N ALA A 99 13.46 -0.89 11.00
CA ALA A 99 13.39 0.35 10.24
C ALA A 99 14.05 0.22 8.85
N LEU A 100 15.23 -0.39 8.75
CA LEU A 100 15.91 -0.59 7.46
C LEU A 100 15.11 -1.45 6.49
N ILE A 101 14.41 -2.48 6.97
CA ILE A 101 13.51 -3.31 6.15
C ILE A 101 12.35 -2.47 5.60
N MET A 102 11.76 -1.60 6.43
CA MET A 102 10.64 -0.73 6.02
C MET A 102 11.08 0.48 5.18
N ALA A 103 12.36 0.87 5.22
CA ALA A 103 12.90 2.09 4.62
C ALA A 103 12.54 2.26 3.14
N ARG A 104 12.60 1.17 2.37
CA ARG A 104 12.30 1.18 0.94
C ARG A 104 10.89 1.71 0.69
N MET A 105 9.88 1.11 1.33
CA MET A 105 8.49 1.48 1.12
C MET A 105 8.17 2.86 1.69
N MET A 106 8.82 3.21 2.80
CA MET A 106 8.75 4.54 3.43
C MET A 106 9.14 5.67 2.48
N LEU A 107 10.25 5.50 1.75
CA LEU A 107 10.73 6.50 0.79
C LEU A 107 9.86 6.58 -0.48
N PHE A 108 9.14 5.52 -0.82
CA PHE A 108 8.23 5.48 -1.98
C PHE A 108 6.80 5.96 -1.68
N ILE A 109 6.47 6.28 -0.41
CA ILE A 109 5.13 6.75 0.01
C ILE A 109 4.52 7.83 -0.90
N PRO A 110 5.22 8.93 -1.27
CA PRO A 110 4.62 10.01 -2.04
C PRO A 110 4.18 9.57 -3.45
N ARG A 111 4.85 8.53 -3.99
CA ARG A 111 4.61 7.97 -5.33
C ARG A 111 3.68 6.75 -5.30
N ALA A 112 3.52 6.12 -4.14
CA ALA A 112 2.65 4.97 -3.96
C ALA A 112 1.23 5.40 -3.58
N SER A 113 0.29 4.45 -3.63
CA SER A 113 -1.07 4.65 -3.09
C SER A 113 -1.00 4.95 -1.58
N THR A 114 -1.92 5.79 -1.09
CA THR A 114 -2.00 6.23 0.32
C THR A 114 -2.06 5.06 1.29
N ILE A 115 -2.68 3.95 0.88
CA ILE A 115 -2.92 2.76 1.72
C ILE A 115 -1.82 1.70 1.49
N ALA A 116 -1.01 1.82 0.43
CA ALA A 116 0.00 0.83 0.08
C ALA A 116 1.03 0.61 1.19
N PHE A 117 1.41 1.66 1.93
CA PHE A 117 2.38 1.51 3.02
C PHE A 117 1.83 0.63 4.15
N ILE A 118 0.56 0.78 4.53
CA ILE A 118 -0.08 -0.04 5.56
C ILE A 118 -0.18 -1.48 5.09
N ILE A 119 -0.62 -1.66 3.85
CA ILE A 119 -0.78 -2.95 3.19
C ILE A 119 0.55 -3.72 3.14
N ASP A 120 1.63 -3.06 2.71
CA ASP A 120 2.94 -3.70 2.58
C ASP A 120 3.59 -3.93 3.95
N THR A 121 3.48 -2.99 4.89
CA THR A 121 4.02 -3.16 6.26
C THR A 121 3.38 -4.34 6.97
N PHE A 122 2.07 -4.55 6.82
CA PHE A 122 1.34 -5.68 7.41
C PHE A 122 1.17 -6.87 6.45
N SER A 123 1.96 -6.93 5.38
CA SER A 123 1.93 -8.07 4.46
C SER A 123 2.33 -9.36 5.19
N PRO A 124 1.65 -10.49 4.94
CA PRO A 124 1.97 -11.78 5.56
C PRO A 124 3.44 -12.17 5.43
N ALA A 125 4.10 -11.78 4.32
CA ALA A 125 5.52 -12.03 4.10
C ALA A 125 6.43 -11.23 5.06
N ASN A 126 6.09 -9.99 5.36
CA ASN A 126 6.85 -9.16 6.29
C ASN A 126 6.62 -9.63 7.74
N ILE A 127 5.39 -9.99 8.10
CA ILE A 127 5.08 -10.58 9.41
C ILE A 127 5.83 -11.91 9.58
N PHE A 128 5.84 -12.76 8.56
CA PHE A 128 6.60 -14.01 8.57
C PHE A 128 8.12 -13.77 8.71
N THR A 129 8.66 -12.78 8.00
CA THR A 129 10.08 -12.41 8.12
C THR A 129 10.44 -11.97 9.53
N VAL A 130 9.58 -11.17 10.17
CA VAL A 130 9.76 -10.77 11.58
C VAL A 130 9.69 -12.00 12.49
N LEU A 131 8.72 -12.90 12.29
CA LEU A 131 8.62 -14.14 13.07
C LEU A 131 9.84 -15.05 12.92
N VAL A 132 10.41 -15.16 11.71
CA VAL A 132 11.61 -15.96 11.47
C VAL A 132 12.83 -15.34 12.14
N ILE A 133 13.01 -14.02 12.05
CA ILE A 133 14.17 -13.34 12.65
C ILE A 133 14.11 -13.42 14.19
N PHE A 134 12.93 -13.24 14.78
CA PHE A 134 12.75 -13.23 16.24
C PHE A 134 12.48 -14.60 16.85
N GLY A 135 12.03 -15.58 16.06
CA GLY A 135 11.85 -16.97 16.51
C GLY A 135 13.10 -17.84 16.37
N LEU A 136 14.18 -17.31 15.76
CA LEU A 136 15.50 -17.96 15.69
C LEU A 136 16.48 -17.49 16.77
N GLU A 137 16.11 -16.51 17.60
CA GLU A 137 16.77 -16.24 18.90
C GLU A 137 16.17 -17.13 19.99
#